data_AF-A0A151RWM2-F1
#
_entry.id   AF-A0A151RWM2-F1
#
_cell.length_a   1.000
_cell.length_b   1.000
_cell.length_c   1.000
_cell.angle_alpha   90.00
_cell.angle_beta   90.00
_cell.angle_gamma   90.00
#
_symmetry.space_group_name_H-M   'P 1'
#
loop_
_entity.id
_entity.type
_entity.pdbx_description
1 polymer ?
#
loop_
_entity_poly.entity_id
_entity_poly.type
_entity_poly.pdbx_seq_one_letter_code
_entity_poly.pdbx_strand_id
1 'polypeptide(L)'
;MQCKREYTSVMIVPTGVGAAIGGYAGDALPVARALSSLVDCLISHPNVLNAAMLHWPMPNALYVEGYALDRFAEGLWALQPVHQNRVGLVLDAGIEEELRVRQLQVADAARASLGLPVVEYIVTDTPLKVEKWVDPETGQSTGRIKHPDSLLRAVHTLVNRSKVNAIAVIGRFPDDDTDDVDEYRQGMGIDLLAGVEAVISHLVVKEFQIPCAHAPAMSPLPMSLSLSPKSAAEEVGKL
;
A
#
# COMPACT_ATOMS: atom_id res chain seq x y z
N MET A 1 10.01 -31.78 27.06
CA MET A 1 10.25 -30.90 25.89
C MET A 1 9.96 -29.48 26.31
N GLN A 2 10.97 -28.62 26.34
CA GLN A 2 10.83 -27.21 26.65
C GLN A 2 10.16 -26.56 25.42
N CYS A 3 8.93 -26.07 25.59
CA CYS A 3 8.21 -25.38 24.51
C CYS A 3 9.02 -24.10 24.20
N LYS A 4 9.75 -24.10 23.09
CA LYS A 4 10.50 -22.93 22.63
C LYS A 4 9.44 -21.85 22.35
N ARG A 5 9.51 -20.70 23.05
CA ARG A 5 8.63 -19.57 22.73
C ARG A 5 8.90 -19.16 21.29
N GLU A 6 7.85 -19.05 20.50
CA GLU A 6 7.94 -18.46 19.16
C GLU A 6 8.52 -17.05 19.27
N TYR A 7 9.55 -16.78 18.49
CA TYR A 7 10.18 -15.48 18.41
C TYR A 7 9.48 -14.66 17.33
N THR A 8 8.58 -13.78 17.77
CA THR A 8 7.95 -12.76 16.93
C THR A 8 8.73 -11.45 17.00
N SER A 9 9.00 -10.84 15.85
CA SER A 9 9.60 -9.51 15.77
C SER A 9 8.75 -8.59 14.90
N VAL A 10 8.80 -7.29 15.20
CA VAL A 10 8.13 -6.25 14.42
C VAL A 10 9.21 -5.41 13.73
N MET A 11 9.13 -5.27 12.42
CA MET A 11 9.96 -4.37 11.62
C MET A 11 9.10 -3.25 11.05
N ILE A 12 9.46 -2.01 11.34
CA ILE A 12 8.77 -0.82 10.84
C ILE A 12 9.79 0.09 10.19
N VAL A 13 9.49 0.55 8.99
CA VAL A 13 10.13 1.73 8.41
C VAL A 13 9.11 2.86 8.33
N PRO A 14 9.29 3.98 9.06
CA PRO A 14 8.33 5.08 8.99
C PRO A 14 8.22 5.61 7.56
N THR A 15 6.99 5.69 7.05
CA THR A 15 6.69 6.15 5.69
C THR A 15 6.90 7.66 5.58
N GLY A 16 7.45 8.15 4.47
CA GLY A 16 7.52 9.59 4.16
C GLY A 16 8.56 10.40 4.95
N VAL A 17 9.40 9.76 5.78
CA VAL A 17 10.44 10.44 6.59
C VAL A 17 11.83 10.45 5.95
N GLY A 18 12.00 9.87 4.76
CA GLY A 18 13.31 9.77 4.10
C GLY A 18 14.29 8.81 4.80
N ALA A 19 13.81 7.67 5.29
CA ALA A 19 14.65 6.69 5.96
C ALA A 19 15.81 6.20 5.06
N ALA A 20 17.02 6.08 5.63
CA ALA A 20 18.20 5.64 4.87
C ALA A 20 18.06 4.23 4.27
N ILE A 21 17.24 3.39 4.91
CA ILE A 21 16.82 2.06 4.48
C ILE A 21 15.30 1.99 4.62
N GLY A 22 14.60 1.63 3.53
CA GLY A 22 13.13 1.55 3.48
C GLY A 22 12.44 2.87 3.16
N GLY A 23 13.21 3.92 2.86
CA GLY A 23 12.67 5.22 2.45
C GLY A 23 12.24 5.28 0.98
N TYR A 24 12.53 4.23 0.21
CA TYR A 24 12.19 4.09 -1.20
C TYR A 24 11.43 2.78 -1.42
N ALA A 25 10.71 2.66 -2.54
CA ALA A 25 9.91 1.47 -2.83
C ALA A 25 10.72 0.15 -2.70
N GLY A 26 10.49 -0.54 -1.59
CA GLY A 26 11.02 -1.86 -1.25
C GLY A 26 12.54 -1.97 -1.08
N ASP A 27 13.26 -0.87 -0.84
CA ASP A 27 14.69 -0.92 -0.51
C ASP A 27 14.95 -1.49 0.91
N ALA A 28 13.91 -1.66 1.72
CA ALA A 28 13.96 -2.42 2.98
C ALA A 28 13.74 -3.93 2.83
N LEU A 29 13.34 -4.43 1.65
CA LEU A 29 13.04 -5.85 1.46
C LEU A 29 14.23 -6.77 1.79
N PRO A 30 15.49 -6.46 1.42
CA PRO A 30 16.64 -7.28 1.83
C PRO A 30 16.81 -7.37 3.36
N VAL A 31 16.52 -6.28 4.07
CA VAL A 31 16.59 -6.25 5.55
C VAL A 31 15.45 -7.07 6.15
N ALA A 32 14.24 -6.94 5.61
CA ALA A 32 13.11 -7.76 6.04
C ALA A 32 13.40 -9.26 5.83
N ARG A 33 13.99 -9.64 4.70
CA ARG A 33 14.40 -11.03 4.43
C ARG A 33 15.44 -11.54 5.43
N ALA A 34 16.45 -10.72 5.74
CA ALA A 34 17.45 -11.07 6.74
C ALA A 34 16.81 -11.30 8.12
N LEU A 35 15.94 -10.39 8.55
CA LEU A 35 15.21 -10.53 9.82
C LEU A 35 14.28 -11.75 9.82
N SER A 36 13.53 -11.96 8.74
CA SER A 36 12.61 -13.10 8.57
C SER A 36 13.32 -14.46 8.70
N SER A 37 14.63 -14.53 8.38
CA SER A 37 15.43 -15.74 8.55
C SER A 37 15.83 -16.06 10.00
N LEU A 38 15.69 -15.09 10.90
CA LEU A 38 16.11 -15.18 12.30
C LEU A 38 14.94 -15.37 13.27
N VAL A 39 13.71 -15.12 12.80
CA VAL A 39 12.50 -15.06 13.61
C VAL A 39 11.49 -16.11 13.16
N ASP A 40 10.64 -16.57 14.07
CA ASP A 40 9.57 -17.50 13.74
C ASP A 40 8.41 -16.77 13.05
N CYS A 41 8.18 -15.49 13.38
CA CYS A 41 7.21 -14.62 12.73
C CYS A 41 7.71 -13.18 12.63
N LEU A 42 7.68 -12.60 11.44
CA LEU A 42 7.99 -11.20 11.19
C LEU A 42 6.69 -10.42 10.95
N ILE A 43 6.39 -9.43 11.77
CA ILE A 43 5.31 -8.48 11.52
C ILE A 43 5.92 -7.25 10.85
N SER A 44 5.37 -6.83 9.72
CA SER A 44 5.83 -5.65 8.99
C SER A 44 4.67 -5.01 8.24
N HIS A 45 4.90 -3.81 7.70
CA HIS A 45 3.91 -3.10 6.89
C HIS A 45 4.24 -3.15 5.39
N PRO A 46 3.28 -2.83 4.51
CA PRO A 46 3.41 -3.03 3.06
C PRO A 46 4.60 -2.34 2.40
N ASN A 47 4.96 -1.13 2.81
CA ASN A 47 6.01 -0.34 2.12
C ASN A 47 7.41 -0.92 2.35
N VAL A 48 7.59 -1.77 3.35
CA VAL A 48 8.85 -2.49 3.60
C VAL A 48 9.03 -3.65 2.62
N LEU A 49 7.93 -4.25 2.16
CA LEU A 49 7.94 -5.60 1.58
C LEU A 49 7.74 -5.64 0.07
N ASN A 50 7.29 -4.53 -0.54
CA ASN A 50 7.09 -4.45 -1.98
C ASN A 50 7.94 -3.31 -2.56
N ALA A 51 8.78 -3.64 -3.54
CA ALA A 51 9.45 -2.67 -4.41
C ALA A 51 8.60 -2.49 -5.68
N ALA A 52 7.49 -1.77 -5.55
CA ALA A 52 6.44 -1.70 -6.57
C ALA A 52 5.96 -3.10 -6.98
N MET A 53 6.22 -3.51 -8.24
CA MET A 53 5.85 -4.85 -8.73
C MET A 53 6.81 -5.96 -8.30
N LEU A 54 8.00 -5.61 -7.78
CA LEU A 54 8.97 -6.57 -7.28
C LEU A 54 8.61 -6.95 -5.84
N HIS A 55 7.96 -8.11 -5.69
CA HIS A 55 7.61 -8.69 -4.40
C HIS A 55 8.46 -9.94 -4.12
N TRP A 56 8.72 -10.21 -2.84
CA TRP A 56 9.33 -11.47 -2.42
C TRP A 56 8.46 -12.15 -1.37
N PRO A 57 7.90 -13.34 -1.65
CA PRO A 57 7.04 -14.02 -0.69
C PRO A 57 7.87 -14.50 0.51
N MET A 58 7.44 -14.12 1.71
CA MET A 58 8.00 -14.61 2.97
C MET A 58 6.91 -15.38 3.72
N PRO A 59 7.06 -16.70 3.90
CA PRO A 59 6.00 -17.55 4.46
C PRO A 59 5.71 -17.28 5.95
N ASN A 60 6.65 -16.65 6.65
CA ASN A 60 6.54 -16.29 8.06
C ASN A 60 6.35 -14.79 8.31
N ALA A 61 5.92 -14.02 7.30
CA ALA A 61 5.65 -12.59 7.42
C ALA A 61 4.15 -12.27 7.50
N LEU A 62 3.77 -11.44 8.47
CA LEU A 62 2.44 -10.85 8.59
C LEU A 62 2.48 -9.39 8.12
N TYR A 63 1.64 -9.07 7.15
CA TYR A 63 1.48 -7.74 6.59
C TYR A 63 0.39 -6.99 7.35
N VAL A 64 0.76 -5.91 8.02
CA VAL A 64 -0.13 -5.15 8.89
C VAL A 64 -0.04 -3.68 8.53
N GLU A 65 -1.17 -3.05 8.25
CA GLU A 65 -1.25 -1.61 8.01
C GLU A 65 -0.89 -0.84 9.30
N GLY A 66 -0.34 0.37 9.16
CA GLY A 66 0.23 1.14 10.26
C GLY A 66 -0.71 1.33 11.46
N TYR A 67 -1.97 1.70 11.24
CA TYR A 67 -2.94 1.83 12.33
C TYR A 67 -3.27 0.49 12.98
N ALA A 68 -3.46 -0.58 12.20
CA ALA A 68 -3.64 -1.91 12.78
C ALA A 68 -2.45 -2.34 13.64
N LEU A 69 -1.23 -1.95 13.23
CA LEU A 69 -0.01 -2.22 13.98
C LEU A 69 0.06 -1.45 15.29
N ASP A 70 -0.35 -0.16 15.29
CA ASP A 70 -0.48 0.65 16.50
C ASP A 70 -1.46 0.00 17.48
N ARG A 71 -2.65 -0.40 17.00
CA ARG A 71 -3.67 -1.05 17.83
C ARG A 71 -3.23 -2.41 18.37
N PHE A 72 -2.42 -3.14 17.60
CA PHE A 72 -1.78 -4.38 18.05
C PHE A 72 -0.73 -4.10 19.14
N ALA A 73 0.13 -3.10 18.97
CA ALA A 73 1.14 -2.71 19.95
C ALA A 73 0.52 -2.18 21.26
N GLU A 74 -0.63 -1.51 21.18
CA GLU A 74 -1.44 -1.10 22.33
C GLU A 74 -2.12 -2.27 23.05
N GLY A 75 -2.07 -3.49 22.50
CA GLY A 75 -2.74 -4.68 23.04
C GLY A 75 -4.27 -4.66 22.87
N LEU A 76 -4.79 -3.77 22.01
CA LEU A 76 -6.22 -3.60 21.80
C LEU A 76 -6.74 -4.49 20.69
N TRP A 77 -5.91 -4.78 19.68
CA TRP A 77 -6.20 -5.72 18.60
C TRP A 77 -5.26 -6.93 18.66
N ALA A 78 -5.74 -8.07 18.14
CA ALA A 78 -4.92 -9.24 17.88
C ALA A 78 -4.81 -9.47 16.36
N LEU A 79 -3.72 -10.07 15.92
CA LEU A 79 -3.51 -10.43 14.52
C LEU A 79 -3.90 -11.89 14.32
N GLN A 80 -4.71 -12.15 13.30
CA GLN A 80 -5.09 -13.50 12.90
C GLN A 80 -4.44 -13.86 11.56
N PRO A 81 -3.46 -14.77 11.53
CA PRO A 81 -2.94 -15.30 10.29
C PRO A 81 -4.05 -16.00 9.50
N VAL A 82 -4.10 -15.74 8.20
CA VAL A 82 -5.04 -16.39 7.28
C VAL A 82 -4.27 -16.99 6.12
N HIS A 83 -4.76 -18.10 5.58
CA HIS A 83 -4.19 -18.69 4.37
C HIS A 83 -4.35 -17.75 3.17
N GLN A 84 -5.51 -17.10 3.05
CA GLN A 84 -5.83 -16.23 1.92
C GLN A 84 -6.94 -15.24 2.27
N ASN A 85 -6.82 -14.00 1.82
CA ASN A 85 -7.86 -12.98 1.94
C ASN A 85 -8.78 -12.97 0.71
N ARG A 86 -10.10 -12.87 0.93
CA ARG A 86 -11.09 -12.51 -0.09
C ARG A 86 -11.03 -11.00 -0.27
N VAL A 87 -10.47 -10.56 -1.40
CA VAL A 87 -10.17 -9.14 -1.65
C VAL A 87 -11.32 -8.49 -2.41
N GLY A 88 -11.81 -7.36 -1.89
CA GLY A 88 -12.68 -6.44 -2.62
C GLY A 88 -11.89 -5.28 -3.21
N LEU A 89 -12.20 -4.91 -4.45
CA LEU A 89 -11.52 -3.84 -5.17
C LEU A 89 -12.38 -2.57 -5.20
N VAL A 90 -11.86 -1.45 -4.72
CA VAL A 90 -12.51 -0.13 -4.87
C VAL A 90 -11.75 0.67 -5.93
N LEU A 91 -12.48 1.15 -6.93
CA LEU A 91 -11.96 2.05 -7.96
C LEU A 91 -12.54 3.44 -7.76
N ASP A 92 -11.70 4.46 -7.72
CA ASP A 92 -12.15 5.84 -7.67
C ASP A 92 -12.88 6.24 -8.97
N ALA A 93 -14.07 6.84 -8.83
CA ALA A 93 -14.83 7.40 -9.95
C ALA A 93 -14.07 8.46 -10.76
N GLY A 94 -13.06 9.10 -10.15
CA GLY A 94 -12.18 10.03 -10.83
C GLY A 94 -11.23 9.39 -11.85
N ILE A 95 -11.04 8.07 -11.81
CA ILE A 95 -10.16 7.36 -12.75
C ILE A 95 -10.78 7.37 -14.14
N GLU A 96 -9.99 7.82 -15.12
CA GLU A 96 -10.30 7.83 -16.54
C GLU A 96 -10.57 6.41 -17.05
N GLU A 97 -11.43 6.29 -18.06
CA GLU A 97 -11.92 4.98 -18.51
C GLU A 97 -10.79 4.04 -18.97
N GLU A 98 -9.79 4.55 -19.71
CA GLU A 98 -8.64 3.74 -20.13
C GLU A 98 -7.83 3.24 -18.93
N LEU A 99 -7.50 4.13 -17.98
CA LEU A 99 -6.76 3.75 -16.78
C LEU A 99 -7.56 2.73 -15.95
N ARG A 100 -8.88 2.91 -15.83
CA ARG A 100 -9.75 1.99 -15.12
C ARG A 100 -9.71 0.59 -15.73
N VAL A 101 -9.77 0.48 -17.06
CA VAL A 101 -9.67 -0.81 -17.76
C VAL A 101 -8.32 -1.48 -17.47
N ARG A 102 -7.21 -0.74 -17.48
CA ARG A 102 -5.89 -1.29 -17.12
C ARG A 102 -5.88 -1.86 -15.70
N GLN A 103 -6.46 -1.16 -14.74
CA GLN A 103 -6.55 -1.64 -13.34
C GLN A 103 -7.38 -2.92 -13.22
N LEU A 104 -8.49 -3.02 -13.97
CA LEU A 104 -9.29 -4.24 -14.03
C LEU A 104 -8.52 -5.41 -14.67
N GLN A 105 -7.75 -5.15 -15.73
CA GLN A 105 -6.88 -6.15 -16.35
C GLN A 105 -5.78 -6.64 -15.39
N VAL A 106 -5.21 -5.75 -14.58
CA VAL A 106 -4.25 -6.13 -13.52
C VAL A 106 -4.93 -7.01 -12.47
N ALA A 107 -6.16 -6.70 -12.07
CA ALA A 107 -6.93 -7.56 -11.16
C ALA A 107 -7.20 -8.95 -11.77
N ASP A 108 -7.52 -9.03 -13.06
CA ASP A 108 -7.69 -10.30 -13.78
C ASP A 108 -6.37 -11.08 -13.89
N ALA A 109 -5.26 -10.40 -14.16
CA ALA A 109 -3.93 -11.01 -14.15
C ALA A 109 -3.56 -11.55 -12.76
N ALA A 110 -3.87 -10.82 -11.69
CA ALA A 110 -3.65 -11.27 -10.32
C ALA A 110 -4.48 -12.53 -9.99
N ARG A 111 -5.73 -12.61 -10.47
CA ARG A 111 -6.54 -13.84 -10.35
C ARG A 111 -5.91 -15.01 -11.13
N ALA A 112 -5.55 -14.78 -12.38
CA ALA A 112 -5.11 -15.84 -13.28
C ALA A 112 -3.69 -16.36 -12.97
N SER A 113 -2.77 -15.46 -12.61
CA SER A 113 -1.35 -15.77 -12.46
C SER A 113 -0.94 -16.01 -11.00
N LEU A 114 -1.55 -15.30 -10.04
CA LEU A 114 -1.23 -15.40 -8.62
C LEU A 114 -2.28 -16.19 -7.82
N GLY A 115 -3.42 -16.52 -8.43
CA GLY A 115 -4.51 -17.22 -7.76
C GLY A 115 -5.20 -16.39 -6.66
N LEU A 116 -5.05 -15.06 -6.66
CA LEU A 116 -5.62 -14.19 -5.63
C LEU A 116 -7.16 -14.10 -5.79
N PRO A 117 -7.95 -14.19 -4.70
CA PRO A 117 -9.40 -14.19 -4.80
C PRO A 117 -9.90 -12.76 -4.73
N VAL A 118 -9.69 -12.02 -5.82
CA VAL A 118 -10.30 -10.69 -6.00
C VAL A 118 -11.74 -10.92 -6.44
N VAL A 119 -12.69 -10.86 -5.52
CA VAL A 119 -14.04 -11.42 -5.74
C VAL A 119 -15.03 -10.45 -6.37
N GLU A 120 -14.89 -9.16 -6.12
CA GLU A 120 -15.79 -8.13 -6.63
C GLU A 120 -15.06 -6.79 -6.68
N TYR A 121 -15.48 -5.91 -7.60
CA TYR A 121 -15.06 -4.52 -7.60
C TYR A 121 -16.26 -3.59 -7.53
N ILE A 122 -16.05 -2.39 -6.99
CA ILE A 122 -17.03 -1.31 -6.96
C ILE A 122 -16.34 -0.01 -7.33
N VAL A 123 -17.06 0.87 -8.04
CA VAL A 123 -16.62 2.24 -8.30
C VAL A 123 -17.22 3.16 -7.24
N THR A 124 -16.45 4.09 -6.69
CA THR A 124 -16.98 5.09 -5.75
C THR A 124 -18.11 5.91 -6.41
N ASP A 125 -19.05 6.44 -5.62
CA ASP A 125 -20.16 7.23 -6.17
C ASP A 125 -19.78 8.69 -6.46
N THR A 126 -18.63 9.12 -5.96
CA THR A 126 -18.05 10.46 -6.18
C THR A 126 -16.53 10.33 -6.30
N PRO A 127 -15.87 11.11 -7.17
CA PRO A 127 -14.42 11.12 -7.25
C PRO A 127 -13.78 11.46 -5.90
N LEU A 128 -12.73 10.76 -5.47
CA LEU A 128 -12.12 11.00 -4.16
C LEU A 128 -11.43 12.37 -4.06
N LYS A 129 -10.94 12.88 -5.20
CA LYS A 129 -10.18 14.14 -5.33
C LYS A 129 -9.02 14.17 -4.33
N VAL A 130 -8.03 13.33 -4.61
CA VAL A 130 -6.80 13.21 -3.85
C VAL A 130 -6.00 14.52 -3.95
N GLU A 131 -5.51 15.00 -2.82
CA GLU A 131 -4.58 16.12 -2.71
C GLU A 131 -3.36 15.65 -1.91
N LYS A 132 -2.15 16.02 -2.35
CA LYS A 132 -0.87 15.67 -1.73
C LYS A 132 -0.02 16.92 -1.54
N TRP A 133 0.76 16.99 -0.47
CA TRP A 133 1.71 18.08 -0.21
C TRP A 133 2.81 17.62 0.77
N VAL A 134 3.89 18.39 0.86
CA VAL A 134 4.89 18.26 1.92
C VAL A 134 4.50 19.16 3.08
N ASP A 135 4.45 18.60 4.28
CA ASP A 135 4.22 19.37 5.49
C ASP A 135 5.44 20.29 5.75
N PRO A 136 5.25 21.62 5.83
CA PRO A 136 6.36 22.57 5.95
C PRO A 136 7.06 22.55 7.32
N GLU A 137 6.41 22.01 8.36
CA GLU A 137 6.99 21.93 9.70
C GLU A 137 7.81 20.66 9.88
N THR A 138 7.33 19.54 9.34
CA THR A 138 7.93 18.21 9.54
C THR A 138 8.76 17.74 8.35
N GLY A 139 8.57 18.32 7.15
CA GLY A 139 9.20 17.90 5.91
C GLY A 139 8.70 16.54 5.38
N GLN A 140 7.60 16.01 5.92
CA GLN A 140 7.04 14.71 5.54
C GLN A 140 5.96 14.85 4.47
N SER A 141 5.79 13.83 3.64
CA SER A 141 4.66 13.79 2.70
C SER A 141 3.36 13.52 3.42
N THR A 142 2.31 14.23 3.04
CA THR A 142 0.97 14.09 3.60
C THR A 142 -0.08 14.44 2.53
N GLY A 143 -1.35 14.27 2.88
CA GLY A 143 -2.43 14.56 1.95
C GLY A 143 -3.82 14.36 2.51
N ARG A 144 -4.82 14.47 1.63
CA ARG A 144 -6.21 14.17 1.95
C ARG A 144 -7.01 13.73 0.73
N ILE A 145 -8.16 13.13 0.99
CA ILE A 145 -9.24 12.94 0.01
C ILE A 145 -10.41 13.86 0.37
N LYS A 146 -11.05 14.51 -0.60
CA LYS A 146 -12.18 15.42 -0.33
C LYS A 146 -13.48 14.69 -0.01
N HIS A 147 -13.62 13.46 -0.50
CA HIS A 147 -14.86 12.69 -0.41
C HIS A 147 -14.64 11.34 0.30
N PRO A 148 -14.17 11.34 1.57
CA PRO A 148 -13.89 10.10 2.32
C PRO A 148 -15.14 9.25 2.55
N ASP A 149 -16.30 9.88 2.66
CA ASP A 149 -17.60 9.24 2.80
C ASP A 149 -17.95 8.34 1.60
N SER A 150 -17.54 8.75 0.39
CA SER A 150 -17.71 7.95 -0.84
C SER A 150 -16.90 6.66 -0.78
N LEU A 151 -15.64 6.73 -0.33
CA LEU A 151 -14.80 5.56 -0.10
C LEU A 151 -15.42 4.62 0.95
N LEU A 152 -15.85 5.16 2.09
CA LEU A 152 -16.45 4.36 3.16
C LEU A 152 -17.74 3.66 2.71
N ARG A 153 -18.60 4.33 1.94
CA ARG A 153 -19.82 3.71 1.36
C ARG A 153 -19.49 2.55 0.42
N ALA A 154 -18.48 2.73 -0.43
CA ALA A 154 -18.02 1.70 -1.35
C ALA A 154 -17.50 0.46 -0.60
N VAL A 155 -16.62 0.67 0.38
CA VAL A 155 -16.08 -0.41 1.22
C VAL A 155 -17.19 -1.11 2.02
N HIS A 156 -18.06 -0.34 2.68
CA HIS A 156 -19.19 -0.89 3.43
C HIS A 156 -20.06 -1.81 2.56
N THR A 157 -20.25 -1.45 1.29
CA THR A 157 -21.02 -2.26 0.34
C THR A 157 -20.32 -3.59 0.04
N LEU A 158 -19.02 -3.57 -0.26
CA LEU A 158 -18.24 -4.80 -0.52
C LEU A 158 -18.19 -5.73 0.70
N VAL A 159 -17.95 -5.18 1.89
CA VAL A 159 -17.89 -5.95 3.14
C VAL A 159 -19.23 -6.64 3.40
N ASN A 160 -20.34 -5.92 3.25
CA ASN A 160 -21.66 -6.46 3.58
C ASN A 160 -22.24 -7.38 2.53
N ARG A 161 -22.09 -7.07 1.23
CA ARG A 161 -22.69 -7.84 0.13
C ARG A 161 -21.81 -9.04 -0.26
N SER A 162 -20.52 -8.82 -0.38
CA SER A 162 -19.58 -9.78 -1.01
C SER A 162 -18.76 -10.56 0.02
N LYS A 163 -18.88 -10.18 1.30
CA LYS A 163 -18.20 -10.79 2.45
C LYS A 163 -16.68 -10.85 2.25
N VAL A 164 -16.12 -9.73 1.78
CA VAL A 164 -14.67 -9.55 1.67
C VAL A 164 -14.07 -9.34 3.06
N ASN A 165 -12.82 -9.77 3.23
CA ASN A 165 -12.06 -9.59 4.47
C ASN A 165 -10.75 -8.83 4.25
N ALA A 166 -10.53 -8.30 3.05
CA ALA A 166 -9.49 -7.32 2.75
C ALA A 166 -9.96 -6.41 1.61
N ILE A 167 -9.42 -5.20 1.57
CA ILE A 167 -9.73 -4.18 0.55
C ILE A 167 -8.46 -3.78 -0.19
N ALA A 168 -8.58 -3.61 -1.51
CA ALA A 168 -7.61 -2.87 -2.31
C ALA A 168 -8.29 -1.60 -2.85
N VAL A 169 -7.74 -0.43 -2.56
CA VAL A 169 -8.27 0.86 -3.05
C VAL A 169 -7.35 1.39 -4.14
N ILE A 170 -7.92 1.69 -5.30
CA ILE A 170 -7.23 2.39 -6.38
C ILE A 170 -7.82 3.78 -6.47
N GLY A 171 -7.04 4.79 -6.11
CA GLY A 171 -7.43 6.21 -6.12
C GLY A 171 -6.92 6.91 -7.37
N ARG A 172 -7.65 7.90 -7.91
CA ARG A 172 -7.08 8.80 -8.92
C ARG A 172 -6.27 9.88 -8.22
N PHE A 173 -4.95 9.82 -8.38
CA PHE A 173 -4.02 10.79 -7.80
C PHE A 173 -3.74 11.91 -8.80
N PRO A 174 -3.41 13.13 -8.38
CA PRO A 174 -2.96 14.15 -9.33
C PRO A 174 -1.66 13.67 -10.00
N ASP A 175 -1.59 13.82 -11.32
CA ASP A 175 -0.38 13.55 -12.10
C ASP A 175 0.74 14.49 -11.62
N ASP A 176 1.95 13.96 -11.53
CA ASP A 176 3.10 14.75 -11.11
C ASP A 176 3.57 15.68 -12.23
N ASP A 177 3.94 16.91 -11.86
CA ASP A 177 4.78 17.74 -12.71
C ASP A 177 6.21 17.18 -12.69
N THR A 178 6.91 17.19 -13.83
CA THR A 178 8.21 16.51 -14.01
C THR A 178 9.28 16.97 -13.01
N ASP A 179 9.17 18.18 -12.49
CA ASP A 179 10.14 18.78 -11.58
C ASP A 179 9.97 18.28 -10.13
N ASP A 180 8.77 17.82 -9.73
CA ASP A 180 8.46 17.43 -8.33
C ASP A 180 8.93 16.00 -7.98
N VAL A 181 9.18 15.14 -8.97
CA VAL A 181 9.50 13.71 -8.77
C VAL A 181 10.99 13.41 -8.93
N ASP A 182 11.78 14.38 -9.38
CA ASP A 182 13.14 14.13 -9.86
C ASP A 182 14.10 13.79 -8.71
N GLU A 183 13.97 14.43 -7.54
CA GLU A 183 14.81 14.10 -6.39
C GLU A 183 14.55 12.67 -5.92
N TYR A 184 13.29 12.29 -5.64
CA TYR A 184 12.93 10.95 -5.16
C TYR A 184 13.39 9.86 -6.13
N ARG A 185 13.18 10.07 -7.42
CA ARG A 185 13.64 9.15 -8.47
C ARG A 185 15.17 9.06 -8.56
N GLN A 186 15.90 10.11 -8.19
CA GLN A 186 17.35 10.09 -8.07
C GLN A 186 17.85 9.57 -6.70
N GLY A 187 16.97 9.08 -5.83
CA GLY A 187 17.35 8.56 -4.52
C GLY A 187 17.66 9.66 -3.51
N MET A 188 17.08 10.85 -3.71
CA MET A 188 17.15 12.02 -2.84
C MET A 188 15.73 12.42 -2.42
N GLY A 189 15.51 13.01 -1.24
CA GLY A 189 14.16 13.45 -0.85
C GLY A 189 13.21 12.30 -0.44
N ILE A 190 11.91 12.51 -0.65
CA ILE A 190 10.82 11.70 -0.09
C ILE A 190 9.76 11.33 -1.13
N ASP A 191 9.06 10.22 -0.90
CA ASP A 191 7.89 9.84 -1.70
C ASP A 191 6.68 10.73 -1.35
N LEU A 192 6.25 11.56 -2.30
CA LEU A 192 5.12 12.49 -2.15
C LEU A 192 3.75 11.79 -2.10
N LEU A 193 3.63 10.56 -2.59
CA LEU A 193 2.37 9.80 -2.63
C LEU A 193 2.10 9.09 -1.31
N ALA A 194 3.17 8.66 -0.64
CA ALA A 194 3.12 7.75 0.49
C ALA A 194 2.25 8.26 1.66
N GLY A 195 2.23 9.58 1.87
CA GLY A 195 1.40 10.20 2.92
C GLY A 195 -0.09 10.04 2.67
N VAL A 196 -0.58 10.35 1.47
CA VAL A 196 -2.02 10.27 1.18
C VAL A 196 -2.48 8.82 0.98
N GLU A 197 -1.60 7.96 0.50
CA GLU A 197 -1.78 6.52 0.49
C GLU A 197 -2.04 5.96 1.90
N ALA A 198 -1.21 6.35 2.87
CA ALA A 198 -1.40 6.00 4.27
C ALA A 198 -2.75 6.50 4.80
N VAL A 199 -3.17 7.72 4.45
CA VAL A 199 -4.50 8.28 4.83
C VAL A 199 -5.64 7.40 4.31
N ILE A 200 -5.55 6.91 3.06
CA ILE A 200 -6.60 6.07 2.46
C ILE A 200 -6.71 4.72 3.19
N SER A 201 -5.60 4.00 3.39
CA SER A 201 -5.64 2.70 4.06
C SER A 201 -5.99 2.85 5.54
N HIS A 202 -5.47 3.88 6.22
CA HIS A 202 -5.80 4.18 7.61
C HIS A 202 -7.31 4.37 7.79
N LEU A 203 -7.96 5.15 6.92
CA LEU A 203 -9.39 5.41 7.00
C LEU A 203 -10.21 4.11 6.91
N VAL A 204 -9.85 3.21 5.98
CA VAL A 204 -10.55 1.94 5.78
C VAL A 204 -10.30 0.98 6.95
N VAL A 205 -9.04 0.80 7.36
CA VAL A 205 -8.69 -0.11 8.46
C VAL A 205 -9.31 0.35 9.77
N LYS A 206 -9.31 1.64 10.04
CA LYS A 206 -9.90 2.22 11.25
C LYS A 206 -11.40 1.95 11.35
N GLU A 207 -12.13 2.13 10.25
CA GLU A 207 -13.59 1.99 10.23
C GLU A 207 -14.03 0.52 10.21
N PHE A 208 -13.38 -0.31 9.39
CA PHE A 208 -13.86 -1.67 9.10
C PHE A 208 -13.05 -2.79 9.78
N GLN A 209 -11.90 -2.48 10.38
CA GLN A 209 -11.04 -3.44 11.07
C GLN A 209 -10.60 -4.63 10.19
N ILE A 210 -10.47 -4.40 8.88
CA ILE A 210 -9.96 -5.36 7.91
C ILE A 210 -8.75 -4.77 7.18
N PRO A 211 -7.79 -5.60 6.73
CA PRO A 211 -6.63 -5.13 5.97
C PRO A 211 -7.04 -4.31 4.75
N CYS A 212 -6.31 -3.22 4.51
CA CYS A 212 -6.45 -2.39 3.32
C CYS A 212 -5.09 -2.14 2.67
N ALA A 213 -5.02 -2.37 1.36
CA ALA A 213 -3.95 -1.90 0.50
C ALA A 213 -4.45 -0.73 -0.36
N HIS A 214 -3.52 0.11 -0.82
CA HIS A 214 -3.79 1.24 -1.71
C HIS A 214 -2.87 1.16 -2.94
N ALA A 215 -3.30 1.80 -4.02
CA ALA A 215 -2.45 2.09 -5.16
C ALA A 215 -2.92 3.39 -5.85
N PRO A 216 -2.00 4.20 -6.41
CA PRO A 216 -2.34 5.38 -7.16
C PRO A 216 -2.59 5.00 -8.64
N ALA A 217 -3.74 5.37 -9.18
CA ALA A 217 -3.95 5.47 -10.61
C ALA A 217 -3.49 6.86 -11.06
N MET A 218 -2.45 6.88 -11.89
CA MET A 218 -1.84 8.07 -12.47
C MET A 218 -1.44 7.79 -13.91
N SER A 219 -1.23 8.85 -14.67
CA SER A 219 -0.59 8.77 -15.97
C SER A 219 0.86 8.27 -15.83
N PRO A 220 1.35 7.44 -16.77
CA PRO A 220 2.73 6.99 -16.74
C PRO A 220 3.69 8.18 -16.84
N LEU A 221 4.74 8.17 -16.02
CA LEU A 221 5.79 9.17 -16.10
C LEU A 221 6.64 8.95 -17.36
N PRO A 222 7.22 10.01 -17.94
CA PRO A 222 8.22 9.84 -18.98
C PRO A 222 9.41 9.05 -18.44
N MET A 223 10.01 8.25 -19.34
CA MET A 223 11.22 7.49 -19.06
C MET A 223 12.35 8.44 -18.62
N SER A 224 12.98 8.13 -17.48
CA SER A 224 14.19 8.81 -17.04
C SER A 224 15.42 7.95 -17.30
N LEU A 225 16.50 8.58 -17.79
CA LEU A 225 17.80 7.93 -17.96
C LEU A 225 18.65 8.00 -16.67
N SER A 226 18.22 8.79 -15.69
CA SER A 226 18.92 8.99 -14.41
C SER A 226 17.99 8.56 -13.28
N LEU A 227 17.98 7.26 -12.99
CA LEU A 227 17.21 6.67 -11.90
C LEU A 227 18.16 6.07 -10.86
N SER A 228 17.81 6.28 -9.59
CA SER A 228 18.46 5.57 -8.49
C SER A 228 18.03 4.10 -8.50
N PRO A 229 18.96 3.15 -8.26
CA PRO A 229 18.60 1.76 -8.04
C PRO A 229 17.58 1.55 -6.91
N LYS A 230 17.46 2.49 -5.97
CA LYS A 230 16.51 2.42 -4.85
C LYS A 230 15.05 2.64 -5.25
N SER A 231 14.79 3.36 -6.34
CA SER A 231 13.44 3.72 -6.83
C SER A 231 13.10 3.09 -8.18
N ALA A 232 14.10 2.56 -8.90
CA ALA A 232 13.95 2.04 -10.26
C ALA A 232 12.89 0.93 -10.43
N ALA A 233 12.57 0.21 -9.36
CA ALA A 233 11.54 -0.84 -9.40
C ALA A 233 10.14 -0.30 -9.74
N GLU A 234 9.88 0.98 -9.46
CA GLU A 234 8.61 1.64 -9.77
C GLU A 234 8.36 1.78 -11.28
N GLU A 235 9.40 1.77 -12.12
CA GLU A 235 9.26 1.82 -13.58
C GLU A 235 8.53 0.60 -14.14
N VAL A 236 8.55 -0.55 -13.45
CA VAL A 236 7.87 -1.76 -13.95
C VAL A 236 6.34 -1.63 -13.81
N GLY A 237 5.85 -0.86 -12.83
CA GLY A 237 4.43 -0.72 -12.51
C GLY A 237 3.78 0.60 -12.93
N LYS A 238 4.57 1.58 -13.38
CA LYS A 238 4.10 2.89 -13.86
C LYS A 238 4.07 2.99 -15.40
N LEU A 239 4.15 1.88 -16.14
CA LEU A 239 4.10 1.79 -17.62
C LEU A 239 2.70 1.51 -18.18
#